data_AF-A0A351PVW5-F1
#
_entry.id   AF-A0A351PVW5-F1
#
_cell.length_a   1.000
_cell.length_b   1.000
_cell.length_c   1.000
_cell.angle_alpha   90.00
_cell.angle_beta   90.00
_cell.angle_gamma   90.00
#
_symmetry.space_group_name_H-M   'P 1'
#
loop_
_entity.id
_entity.type
_entity.pdbx_description
1 polymer ?
#
loop_
_entity_poly.entity_id
_entity_poly.type
_entity_poly.pdbx_seq_one_letter_code
_entity_poly.pdbx_strand_id
1 'polypeptide(L)'
;DFRKYILSLDEKKPVIYCGDLNVAHKEIDLKNPSTNHRSAGFTDEEREELTKTLASGFTDSYRYLYPDVKDVYSWWSYRFKSRERNTGWRIDYFLVSDKIKDKIQDAKIHCDIYGSDHCPVELICEDL
;
A
#
# COMPACT_ATOMS: atom_id res chain seq x y z
N ASP A 1 5.19 -3.81 -19.84
CA ASP A 1 4.55 -4.34 -18.64
C ASP A 1 4.99 -3.52 -17.44
N PHE A 2 4.08 -3.05 -16.59
CA PHE A 2 4.24 -1.84 -15.76
C PHE A 2 5.53 -1.79 -14.90
N ARG A 3 5.91 -2.91 -14.26
CA ARG A 3 7.17 -2.98 -13.47
C ARG A 3 8.41 -2.59 -14.28
N LYS A 4 8.50 -3.01 -15.55
CA LYS A 4 9.63 -2.64 -16.42
C LYS A 4 9.67 -1.14 -16.70
N TYR A 5 8.50 -0.51 -16.80
CA TYR A 5 8.39 0.92 -17.04
C TYR A 5 8.90 1.71 -15.83
N ILE A 6 8.43 1.40 -14.61
CA ILE A 6 8.90 2.08 -13.39
C ILE A 6 10.39 1.87 -13.13
N LEU A 7 10.95 0.70 -13.43
CA LEU A 7 12.39 0.44 -13.34
C LEU A 7 13.19 1.31 -14.32
N SER A 8 12.72 1.47 -15.56
CA SER A 8 13.38 2.35 -16.53
C SER A 8 13.35 3.85 -16.15
N LEU A 9 12.38 4.25 -15.31
CA LEU A 9 12.36 5.59 -14.72
C LEU A 9 13.35 5.69 -13.56
N ASP A 10 13.40 4.67 -12.70
CA ASP A 10 14.32 4.60 -11.56
C ASP A 10 15.80 4.56 -11.95
N GLU A 11 16.11 4.05 -13.14
CA GLU A 11 17.44 4.15 -13.76
C GLU A 11 17.87 5.60 -14.03
N LYS A 12 16.92 6.50 -14.27
CA LYS A 12 17.18 7.92 -14.58
C LYS A 12 17.15 8.79 -13.34
N LYS A 13 16.14 8.61 -12.49
CA LYS A 13 15.94 9.34 -11.22
C LYS A 13 15.13 8.47 -10.27
N PRO A 14 15.35 8.56 -8.94
CA PRO A 14 14.51 7.86 -7.98
C PRO A 14 13.02 8.11 -8.21
N VAL A 15 12.22 7.07 -8.04
CA VAL A 15 10.78 7.06 -8.30
C VAL A 15 10.04 6.96 -6.98
N ILE A 16 9.00 7.78 -6.86
CA ILE A 16 7.91 7.57 -5.92
C ILE A 16 6.66 7.39 -6.76
N TYR A 17 5.94 6.29 -6.59
CA TYR A 17 4.63 6.12 -7.21
C TYR A 17 3.59 5.72 -6.17
N CYS A 18 2.39 6.23 -6.36
CA CYS A 18 1.33 6.14 -5.37
C CYS A 18 -0.04 5.95 -6.00
N GLY A 19 -0.97 5.44 -5.19
CA GLY A 19 -2.37 5.27 -5.54
C GLY A 19 -2.92 3.94 -5.05
N ASP A 20 -4.14 3.66 -5.47
CA ASP A 20 -4.80 2.37 -5.26
C ASP A 20 -4.15 1.30 -6.15
N LEU A 21 -3.39 0.40 -5.54
CA LEU A 21 -2.77 -0.73 -6.23
C LEU A 21 -3.67 -1.97 -6.25
N ASN A 22 -4.86 -1.90 -5.65
CA ASN A 22 -5.83 -2.98 -5.58
C ASN A 22 -5.23 -4.31 -5.09
N VAL A 23 -4.34 -4.25 -4.09
CA VAL A 23 -3.77 -5.45 -3.46
C VAL A 23 -3.45 -5.17 -2.00
N ALA A 24 -3.87 -6.04 -1.08
CA ALA A 24 -3.37 -6.08 0.29
C ALA A 24 -2.19 -7.05 0.33
N HIS A 25 -0.97 -6.58 0.66
CA HIS A 25 0.24 -7.39 0.50
C HIS A 25 0.28 -8.61 1.42
N LYS A 26 0.11 -8.35 2.72
CA LYS A 26 0.24 -9.34 3.79
C LYS A 26 -1.08 -9.50 4.54
N GLU A 27 -1.19 -10.57 5.32
CA GLU A 27 -2.39 -10.81 6.15
C GLU A 27 -2.67 -9.67 7.15
N ILE A 28 -1.65 -8.93 7.56
CA ILE A 28 -1.80 -7.74 8.42
C ILE A 28 -2.44 -6.53 7.70
N ASP A 29 -2.53 -6.58 6.37
CA ASP A 29 -3.04 -5.50 5.52
C ASP A 29 -4.53 -5.61 5.22
N LEU A 30 -5.25 -6.58 5.81
CA LEU A 30 -6.70 -6.68 5.74
C LEU A 30 -7.29 -7.34 6.98
N LYS A 31 -8.58 -7.11 7.24
CA LYS A 31 -9.23 -7.63 8.46
C LYS A 31 -9.41 -9.14 8.49
N ASN A 32 -9.74 -9.74 7.34
CA ASN A 32 -10.17 -11.15 7.24
C ASN A 32 -9.36 -11.93 6.19
N PRO A 33 -8.04 -12.15 6.38
CA PRO A 33 -7.17 -12.80 5.38
C PRO A 33 -7.67 -14.20 4.99
N SER A 34 -8.01 -15.03 5.98
CA SER A 34 -8.34 -16.45 5.79
C SER A 34 -9.49 -16.73 4.81
N THR A 35 -10.42 -15.77 4.65
CA THR A 35 -11.57 -15.90 3.76
C THR A 35 -11.39 -15.22 2.41
N ASN A 36 -10.28 -14.50 2.18
CA ASN A 36 -10.09 -13.61 1.03
C ASN A 36 -8.97 -14.03 0.06
N HIS A 37 -8.27 -15.14 0.28
CA HIS A 37 -7.20 -15.64 -0.61
C HIS A 37 -7.64 -15.92 -2.07
N ARG A 38 -8.95 -15.89 -2.35
CA ARG A 38 -9.52 -16.08 -3.70
C ARG A 38 -10.30 -14.86 -4.18
N SER A 39 -10.23 -13.76 -3.44
CA SER A 39 -10.90 -12.50 -3.74
C SER A 39 -9.91 -11.56 -4.42
N ALA A 40 -10.39 -10.81 -5.41
CA ALA A 40 -9.59 -9.76 -6.03
C ALA A 40 -9.03 -8.81 -4.96
N GLY A 41 -7.75 -8.48 -5.08
CA GLY A 41 -6.96 -7.73 -4.13
C GLY A 41 -6.31 -8.53 -3.00
N PHE A 42 -6.52 -9.86 -2.92
CA PHE A 42 -5.79 -10.72 -1.98
C PHE A 42 -5.53 -12.13 -2.54
N THR A 43 -5.55 -12.30 -3.86
CA THR A 43 -5.09 -13.54 -4.47
C THR A 43 -3.59 -13.72 -4.27
N ASP A 44 -3.12 -14.96 -4.27
CA ASP A 44 -1.68 -15.24 -4.10
C ASP A 44 -0.86 -14.64 -5.26
N GLU A 45 -1.42 -14.60 -6.48
CA GLU A 45 -0.80 -13.99 -7.64
C GLU A 45 -0.62 -12.47 -7.51
N GLU A 46 -1.65 -11.75 -7.05
CA GLU A 46 -1.57 -10.29 -6.81
C GLU A 46 -0.53 -9.97 -5.74
N ARG A 47 -0.55 -10.74 -4.64
CA ARG A 47 0.40 -10.58 -3.52
C ARG A 47 1.84 -10.88 -3.93
N GLU A 48 2.02 -11.92 -4.76
CA GLU A 48 3.33 -12.29 -5.29
C GLU A 48 3.86 -11.22 -6.26
N GLU A 49 3.00 -10.60 -7.07
CA GLU A 49 3.43 -9.53 -7.97
C GLU A 49 3.88 -8.27 -7.21
N LEU A 50 3.20 -7.91 -6.12
CA LEU A 50 3.68 -6.85 -5.23
C LEU A 50 5.00 -7.26 -4.54
N THR A 51 5.14 -8.52 -4.10
CA THR A 51 6.40 -9.04 -3.53
C THR A 51 7.57 -8.90 -4.50
N LYS A 52 7.39 -9.28 -5.77
CA LYS A 52 8.40 -9.13 -6.83
C LYS A 52 8.72 -7.67 -7.10
N THR A 53 7.71 -6.80 -7.03
CA THR A 53 7.90 -5.36 -7.24
C THR A 53 8.74 -4.74 -6.14
N LEU A 54 8.45 -5.04 -4.86
CA LEU A 54 9.28 -4.60 -3.74
C LEU A 54 10.71 -5.16 -3.84
N ALA A 55 10.85 -6.46 -4.14
CA ALA A 55 12.15 -7.09 -4.33
C ALA A 55 12.96 -6.53 -5.52
N SER A 56 12.33 -5.77 -6.42
CA SER A 56 12.99 -5.14 -7.57
C SER A 56 13.62 -3.76 -7.27
N GLY A 57 13.61 -3.31 -6.01
CA GLY A 57 14.24 -2.07 -5.58
C GLY A 57 13.26 -0.99 -5.11
N PHE A 58 12.10 -1.41 -4.59
CA PHE A 58 11.09 -0.51 -4.06
C PHE A 58 10.71 -0.86 -2.62
N THR A 59 10.42 0.16 -1.85
CA THR A 59 10.03 0.10 -0.45
C THR A 59 8.58 0.56 -0.28
N ASP A 60 7.76 -0.24 0.41
CA ASP A 60 6.45 0.20 0.93
C ASP A 60 6.68 1.14 2.11
N SER A 61 6.46 2.44 1.88
CA SER A 61 6.77 3.49 2.86
C SER A 61 6.03 3.33 4.19
N TYR A 62 4.76 2.89 4.16
CA TYR A 62 3.99 2.70 5.38
C TYR A 62 4.56 1.53 6.20
N ARG A 63 4.86 0.40 5.55
CA ARG A 63 5.42 -0.77 6.23
C ARG A 63 6.89 -0.63 6.58
N TYR A 64 7.62 0.28 5.94
CA TYR A 64 8.98 0.64 6.34
C TYR A 64 9.00 1.26 7.74
N LEU A 65 8.07 2.18 8.03
CA LEU A 65 7.98 2.85 9.33
C LEU A 65 7.15 2.06 10.36
N TYR A 66 6.11 1.36 9.90
CA TYR A 66 5.11 0.70 10.74
C TYR A 66 4.97 -0.79 10.36
N PRO A 67 6.04 -1.61 10.52
CA PRO A 67 6.08 -2.98 10.01
C PRO A 67 5.01 -3.89 10.63
N ASP A 68 4.68 -3.66 11.91
CA ASP A 68 3.83 -4.56 12.71
C ASP A 68 2.48 -3.93 13.11
N VAL A 69 2.20 -2.69 12.71
CA VAL A 69 0.95 -2.00 13.05
C VAL A 69 -0.23 -2.68 12.36
N LYS A 70 -1.26 -3.04 13.12
CA LYS A 70 -2.46 -3.73 12.63
C LYS A 70 -3.66 -2.79 12.62
N ASP A 71 -4.72 -3.21 11.95
CA ASP A 71 -6.03 -2.54 11.96
C ASP A 71 -6.04 -1.11 11.40
N VAL A 72 -5.06 -0.76 10.55
CA VAL A 72 -5.03 0.48 9.77
C VAL A 72 -5.19 0.14 8.29
N TYR A 73 -6.24 0.68 7.68
CA TYR A 73 -6.69 0.35 6.34
C TYR A 73 -6.97 1.61 5.55
N SER A 74 -6.96 1.51 4.22
CA SER A 74 -7.23 2.64 3.33
C SER A 74 -8.57 2.50 2.60
N TRP A 75 -9.15 1.30 2.57
CA TRP A 75 -10.41 1.00 1.90
C TRP A 75 -11.37 0.18 2.78
N TRP A 76 -12.67 0.48 2.67
CA TRP A 76 -13.74 -0.29 3.28
C TRP A 76 -14.96 -0.34 2.36
N SER A 77 -15.56 -1.52 2.18
CA SER A 77 -16.82 -1.63 1.47
C SER A 77 -17.92 -0.74 2.08
N TYR A 78 -18.66 -0.02 1.25
CA TYR A 78 -19.88 0.69 1.69
C TYR A 78 -20.95 -0.24 2.30
N ARG A 79 -20.88 -1.55 2.00
CA ARG A 79 -21.83 -2.54 2.53
C ARG A 79 -21.53 -2.84 3.99
N PHE A 80 -22.56 -3.26 4.73
CA PHE A 80 -22.45 -3.79 6.09
C PHE A 80 -21.79 -2.86 7.12
N LYS A 81 -21.75 -1.55 6.86
CA LYS A 81 -21.08 -0.56 7.72
C LYS A 81 -19.61 -0.97 7.99
N SER A 82 -18.91 -1.45 6.95
CA SER A 82 -17.57 -2.03 7.10
C SER A 82 -16.56 -1.03 7.70
N ARG A 83 -16.66 0.25 7.33
CA ARG A 83 -15.82 1.32 7.89
C ARG A 83 -16.06 1.53 9.40
N GLU A 84 -17.31 1.54 9.84
CA GLU A 84 -17.66 1.64 11.29
C GLU A 84 -17.13 0.44 12.09
N ARG A 85 -17.07 -0.75 11.47
CA ARG A 85 -16.58 -2.00 12.09
C ARG A 85 -15.08 -2.23 11.89
N ASN A 86 -14.42 -1.32 11.18
CA ASN A 86 -13.04 -1.46 10.71
C ASN A 86 -12.76 -2.78 9.99
N THR A 87 -13.71 -3.27 9.18
CA THR A 87 -13.50 -4.40 8.28
C THR A 87 -12.91 -3.89 6.96
N GLY A 88 -11.64 -3.51 6.99
CA GLY A 88 -10.97 -2.82 5.89
C GLY A 88 -9.78 -3.57 5.31
N TRP A 89 -9.22 -2.95 4.27
CA TRP A 89 -8.06 -3.39 3.51
C TRP A 89 -7.13 -2.19 3.28
N ARG A 90 -5.82 -2.40 3.35
CA ARG A 90 -4.80 -1.43 2.95
C ARG A 90 -4.38 -1.75 1.53
N ILE A 91 -4.93 -1.00 0.57
CA ILE A 91 -4.70 -1.19 -0.88
C ILE A 91 -4.16 0.08 -1.56
N ASP A 92 -4.08 1.19 -0.83
CA ASP A 92 -3.49 2.44 -1.28
C ASP A 92 -2.06 2.59 -0.74
N TYR A 93 -1.11 2.88 -1.61
CA TYR A 93 0.32 2.84 -1.28
C TYR A 93 1.05 4.09 -1.73
N PHE A 94 2.18 4.34 -1.07
CA PHE A 94 3.33 5.02 -1.63
C PHE A 94 4.50 4.03 -1.68
N LEU A 95 4.92 3.65 -2.89
CA LEU A 95 6.10 2.82 -3.14
C LEU A 95 7.25 3.72 -3.59
N VAL A 96 8.35 3.62 -2.86
CA VAL A 96 9.50 4.54 -2.92
C VAL A 96 10.73 3.76 -3.36
N SER A 97 11.51 4.27 -4.32
CA SER A 97 12.77 3.65 -4.69
C SER A 97 13.69 3.46 -3.49
N ASP A 98 14.32 2.30 -3.37
CA ASP A 98 15.19 1.97 -2.23
C ASP A 98 16.34 2.97 -2.05
N LYS A 99 16.80 3.58 -3.15
CA LYS A 99 17.84 4.62 -3.19
C LYS A 99 17.51 5.85 -2.32
N ILE A 100 16.23 6.10 -2.03
CA ILE A 100 15.75 7.24 -1.25
C ILE A 100 14.85 6.83 -0.08
N LYS A 101 14.80 5.54 0.29
CA LYS A 101 13.95 5.08 1.40
C LYS A 101 14.33 5.70 2.75
N ASP A 102 15.62 6.02 2.93
CA ASP A 102 16.11 6.66 4.16
C ASP A 102 15.70 8.14 4.25
N LYS A 103 15.14 8.72 3.17
CA LYS A 103 14.54 10.06 3.17
C LYS A 103 13.07 10.06 3.62
N ILE A 104 12.47 8.89 3.84
CA ILE A 104 11.08 8.79 4.32
C ILE A 104 11.03 9.28 5.78
N GLN A 105 10.30 10.35 6.03
CA GLN A 105 10.12 10.91 7.37
C GLN A 105 8.85 10.39 8.05
N ASP A 106 7.74 10.31 7.31
CA ASP A 106 6.48 9.78 7.83
C ASP A 106 5.60 9.24 6.70
N ALA A 107 4.66 8.36 7.06
CA ALA A 107 3.63 7.82 6.17
C ALA A 107 2.32 7.67 6.94
N LYS A 108 1.22 8.27 6.44
CA LYS A 108 -0.06 8.29 7.15
C LYS A 108 -1.20 7.75 6.31
N ILE A 109 -2.21 7.23 7.01
CA ILE A 109 -3.47 6.78 6.44
C ILE A 109 -4.57 7.51 7.21
N HIS A 110 -5.29 8.40 6.53
CA HIS A 110 -6.21 9.37 7.15
C HIS A 110 -7.62 8.79 7.31
N CYS A 111 -7.75 7.76 8.15
CA CYS A 111 -8.99 6.98 8.34
C CYS A 111 -10.22 7.81 8.74
N ASP A 112 -10.02 9.01 9.27
CA ASP A 112 -11.04 9.97 9.68
C ASP A 112 -11.57 10.86 8.55
N ILE A 113 -10.94 10.87 7.37
CA ILE A 113 -11.41 11.64 6.21
C ILE A 113 -12.43 10.83 5.40
N TYR A 114 -13.67 11.30 5.39
CA TYR A 114 -14.79 10.68 4.67
C TYR A 114 -15.03 11.33 3.29
N GLY A 115 -15.76 10.62 2.42
CA GLY A 115 -16.15 11.10 1.09
C GLY A 115 -15.99 10.05 -0.02
N SER A 116 -15.21 9.00 0.26
CA SER A 116 -15.03 7.81 -0.57
C SER A 116 -15.07 6.56 0.33
N ASP A 117 -15.20 5.38 -0.28
CA ASP A 117 -14.89 4.08 0.31
C ASP A 117 -13.40 3.92 0.62
N HIS A 118 -12.56 4.75 0.00
CA HIS A 118 -11.18 4.96 0.39
C HIS A 118 -11.01 6.15 1.36
N CYS A 119 -9.87 6.20 2.04
CA CYS A 119 -9.35 7.40 2.68
C CYS A 119 -7.98 7.79 2.11
N PRO A 120 -7.58 9.08 2.19
CA PRO A 120 -6.29 9.51 1.69
C PRO A 120 -5.10 8.82 2.39
N VAL A 121 -4.04 8.57 1.63
CA VAL A 121 -2.72 8.20 2.14
C VAL A 121 -1.73 9.33 1.87
N GLU A 122 -0.76 9.50 2.76
CA GLU A 122 0.22 10.59 2.74
C GLU A 122 1.63 10.05 2.92
N LEU A 123 2.59 10.69 2.25
CA LEU A 123 4.02 10.47 2.41
C LEU A 123 4.71 11.80 2.68
N ILE A 124 5.53 11.86 3.73
CA ILE A 124 6.44 12.97 4.01
C ILE A 124 7.87 12.49 3.77
N CYS A 125 8.61 13.21 2.94
CA CYS A 125 10.03 12.95 2.68
C CYS A 125 10.87 14.20 2.94
N GLU A 126 12.14 14.00 3.27
CA GLU A 126 13.16 15.06 3.15
C GLU A 126 13.29 15.54 1.70
N ASP A 127 13.86 16.74 1.52
CA ASP A 127 14.15 17.30 0.20
C ASP A 127 14.92 16.28 -0.66
N LEU A 128 14.34 15.95 -1.83
CA LEU A 128 14.78 14.87 -2.72
C LEU A 128 15.97 15.23 -3.60
#